data_AF-A0A964YNC2-F1
#
_entry.id   AF-A0A964YNC2-F1
#
_cell.length_a   1.000
_cell.length_b   1.000
_cell.length_c   1.000
_cell.angle_alpha   90.00
_cell.angle_beta   90.00
_cell.angle_gamma   90.00
#
_symmetry.space_group_name_H-M   'P 1'
#
loop_
_entity.id
_entity.type
_entity.pdbx_description
1 polymer ?
#
loop_
_entity_poly.entity_id
_entity_poly.type
_entity_poly.pdbx_seq_one_letter_code
_entity_poly.pdbx_strand_id
1 'polypeptide(L)'
;TWMDEGLNTFVQYLTEQEWERGYPSRRGPAHLIADYMRGDQKFISPIMTNSESIFQFGNNAYGKPATGLNILRETIMGRELFDYAFKTYCERWKFKHPSPADFFRTMEDASAVDLDWFWRGWFYGTQPVDIAIKDVKWFQLNTQNPTTEKAFLKEQADGKDVHIGVERNEASIKETVNERDSLIDDYYGKRDIYLVDALDRQEYEDFKTKTSAKDLALLNAGKHFYEVNFENVGGMVMPLILRFTFVDDSTEVQRIPVEIWRQYEDKVSKVFIFDKEVKEIRLDPFLETADVDLNNNTWPEVVQPSRYQLFKQNPSKDNPMQRQKKVDAIKN
;
A
#
# COMPACT_ATOMS: atom_id res chain seq x y z
N THR A 1 33.93 -2.73 5.04
CA THR A 1 32.95 -2.59 6.14
C THR A 1 31.61 -3.18 5.77
N TRP A 2 30.70 -2.51 5.05
CA TRP A 2 29.36 -3.09 4.82
C TRP A 2 29.41 -4.40 4.01
N MET A 3 30.36 -4.55 3.08
CA MET A 3 30.48 -5.83 2.35
C MET A 3 30.82 -6.98 3.29
N ASP A 4 31.63 -6.75 4.32
CA ASP A 4 31.96 -7.79 5.29
C ASP A 4 30.79 -7.99 6.25
N GLU A 5 30.35 -6.91 6.90
CA GLU A 5 29.37 -6.95 7.98
C GLU A 5 27.95 -7.23 7.49
N GLY A 6 27.55 -6.59 6.40
CA GLY A 6 26.23 -6.70 5.79
C GLY A 6 25.99 -8.05 5.11
N LEU A 7 26.95 -8.54 4.31
CA LEU A 7 26.86 -9.87 3.70
C LEU A 7 26.84 -10.97 4.76
N ASN A 8 27.70 -10.86 5.79
CA ASN A 8 27.70 -11.82 6.90
C ASN A 8 26.38 -11.78 7.68
N THR A 9 25.83 -10.60 7.93
CA THR A 9 24.51 -10.48 8.61
C THR A 9 23.39 -11.11 7.78
N PHE A 10 23.42 -10.95 6.46
CA PHE A 10 22.44 -11.57 5.56
C PHE A 10 22.54 -13.11 5.59
N VAL A 11 23.75 -13.67 5.45
CA VAL A 11 23.93 -15.13 5.49
C VAL A 11 23.65 -15.70 6.89
N GLN A 12 23.99 -14.96 7.95
CA GLN A 12 23.60 -15.30 9.32
C GLN A 12 22.08 -15.39 9.44
N TYR A 13 21.34 -14.39 8.95
CA TYR A 13 19.88 -14.42 8.96
C TYR A 13 19.33 -15.67 8.25
N LEU A 14 19.83 -16.01 7.05
CA LEU A 14 19.40 -17.23 6.35
C LEU A 14 19.68 -18.49 7.18
N THR A 15 20.86 -18.57 7.79
CA THR A 15 21.25 -19.70 8.65
C THR A 15 20.33 -19.82 9.88
N GLU A 16 19.99 -18.70 10.51
CA GLU A 16 19.05 -18.64 11.63
C GLU A 16 17.64 -19.15 11.23
N GLN A 17 17.16 -18.76 10.04
CA GLN A 17 15.86 -19.19 9.54
C GLN A 17 15.84 -20.66 9.09
N GLU A 18 16.98 -21.21 8.65
CA GLU A 18 17.14 -22.64 8.37
C GLU A 18 17.23 -23.48 9.66
N TRP A 19 17.82 -22.91 10.72
CA TRP A 19 18.02 -23.59 11.99
C TRP A 19 16.71 -23.90 12.72
N GLU A 20 15.81 -22.91 12.84
CA GLU A 20 14.57 -23.06 13.58
C GLU A 20 13.45 -22.19 13.00
N ARG A 21 12.25 -22.76 12.88
CA ARG A 21 11.06 -21.99 12.49
C ARG A 21 10.72 -20.96 13.57
N GLY A 22 10.61 -19.70 13.17
CA GLY A 22 10.29 -18.61 14.10
C GLY A 22 11.49 -18.17 14.94
N TYR A 23 12.72 -18.47 14.52
CA TYR A 23 13.92 -17.94 15.15
C TYR A 23 13.84 -16.40 15.25
N PRO A 24 14.09 -15.81 16.42
CA PRO A 24 13.88 -14.38 16.68
C PRO A 24 15.04 -13.52 16.13
N SER A 25 15.24 -13.54 14.81
CA SER A 25 16.25 -12.72 14.14
C SER A 25 15.99 -11.24 14.37
N ARG A 26 17.04 -10.49 14.69
CA ARG A 26 16.96 -9.05 14.99
C ARG A 26 17.20 -8.15 13.78
N ARG A 27 17.63 -8.73 12.67
CA ARG A 27 17.95 -8.07 11.40
C ARG A 27 17.55 -9.00 10.27
N GLY A 28 17.25 -8.42 9.11
CA GLY A 28 16.94 -9.17 7.91
C GLY A 28 15.56 -8.85 7.35
N PRO A 29 14.46 -9.14 8.06
CA PRO A 29 13.11 -8.77 7.63
C PRO A 29 12.95 -7.26 7.43
N ALA A 30 12.26 -6.86 6.37
CA ALA A 30 12.18 -5.47 5.91
C ALA A 30 11.63 -4.52 6.99
N HIS A 31 10.53 -4.86 7.65
CA HIS A 31 9.96 -4.01 8.71
C HIS A 31 10.88 -3.72 9.90
N LEU A 32 11.90 -4.53 10.17
CA LEU A 32 12.77 -4.30 11.32
C LEU A 32 13.72 -3.10 11.14
N ILE A 33 13.92 -2.62 9.90
CA ILE A 33 14.75 -1.44 9.64
C ILE A 33 13.95 -0.13 9.67
N ALA A 34 12.61 -0.20 9.70
CA ALA A 34 11.73 0.95 9.55
C ALA A 34 12.00 2.06 10.59
N ASP A 35 12.15 1.71 11.87
CA ASP A 35 12.43 2.68 12.94
C ASP A 35 13.75 3.43 12.73
N TYR A 36 14.77 2.74 12.20
CA TYR A 36 16.03 3.38 11.86
C TYR A 36 15.86 4.33 10.67
N MET A 37 15.17 3.88 9.61
CA MET A 37 14.97 4.66 8.40
C MET A 37 14.07 5.89 8.63
N ARG A 38 13.10 5.82 9.55
CA ARG A 38 12.26 6.95 9.98
C ARG A 38 12.99 7.96 10.87
N GLY A 39 14.20 7.64 11.32
CA GLY A 39 14.99 8.51 12.19
C GLY A 39 15.32 9.87 11.55
N ASP A 40 15.85 10.78 12.36
CA ASP A 40 16.32 12.08 11.86
C ASP A 40 17.45 11.86 10.84
N GLN A 41 17.18 12.28 9.60
CA GLN A 41 18.07 12.11 8.45
C GLN A 41 19.43 12.77 8.65
N LYS A 42 19.56 13.75 9.56
CA LYS A 42 20.85 14.35 9.92
C LYS A 42 21.82 13.35 10.57
N PHE A 43 21.31 12.27 11.16
CA PHE A 43 22.10 11.24 11.84
C PHE A 43 22.07 9.89 11.10
N ILE A 44 21.61 9.89 9.85
CA ILE A 44 21.59 8.72 8.98
C ILE A 44 22.57 8.99 7.84
N SER A 45 23.50 8.06 7.63
CA SER A 45 24.47 8.13 6.55
C SER A 45 24.14 7.08 5.48
N PRO A 46 24.51 7.30 4.21
CA PRO A 46 24.52 6.25 3.20
C PRO A 46 25.32 5.02 3.63
N ILE A 47 24.99 3.84 3.10
CA ILE A 47 25.75 2.59 3.38
C ILE A 47 27.20 2.73 2.87
N MET A 48 27.39 3.52 1.81
CA MET A 48 28.68 3.75 1.17
C MET A 48 29.58 4.76 1.91
N THR A 49 29.15 5.28 3.07
CA THR A 49 29.95 6.20 3.88
C THR A 49 31.13 5.49 4.54
N ASN A 50 32.26 6.19 4.67
CA ASN A 50 33.43 5.70 5.39
C ASN A 50 33.06 5.38 6.85
N SER A 51 33.56 4.25 7.38
CA SER A 51 33.24 3.76 8.73
C SER A 51 33.45 4.77 9.85
N GLU A 52 34.46 5.64 9.75
CA GLU A 52 34.77 6.64 10.78
C GLU A 52 33.75 7.78 10.84
N SER A 53 32.94 7.95 9.80
CA SER A 53 31.92 9.00 9.69
C SER A 53 30.50 8.50 9.98
N ILE A 54 30.31 7.23 10.35
CA ILE A 54 28.98 6.64 10.56
C ILE A 54 28.48 6.91 11.99
N PHE A 55 27.31 7.55 12.13
CA PHE A 55 26.67 7.78 13.43
C PHE A 55 26.13 6.51 14.09
N GLN A 56 25.38 5.69 13.34
CA GLN A 56 24.77 4.45 13.83
C GLN A 56 25.37 3.22 13.15
N PHE A 57 26.60 2.88 13.52
CA PHE A 57 27.39 1.83 12.87
C PHE A 57 26.65 0.50 12.73
N GLY A 58 25.97 0.03 13.78
CA GLY A 58 25.22 -1.22 13.75
C GLY A 58 24.10 -1.26 12.70
N ASN A 59 23.35 -0.17 12.55
CA ASN A 59 22.25 -0.12 11.58
C ASN A 59 22.78 0.10 10.17
N ASN A 60 23.77 0.97 9.99
CA ASN A 60 24.30 1.28 8.66
C ASN A 60 25.18 0.15 8.08
N ALA A 61 26.07 -0.45 8.87
CA ALA A 61 27.02 -1.44 8.36
C ALA A 61 26.45 -2.87 8.32
N TYR A 62 25.45 -3.19 9.16
CA TYR A 62 24.88 -4.53 9.27
C TYR A 62 23.40 -4.57 8.90
N GLY A 63 22.57 -3.79 9.59
CA GLY A 63 21.11 -3.88 9.51
C GLY A 63 20.56 -3.51 8.13
N LYS A 64 20.83 -2.29 7.67
CA LYS A 64 20.33 -1.77 6.39
C LYS A 64 20.85 -2.59 5.18
N PRO A 65 22.13 -2.98 5.09
CA PRO A 65 22.60 -3.83 4.00
C PRO A 65 21.92 -5.20 3.99
N ALA A 66 21.87 -5.90 5.13
CA ALA A 66 21.23 -7.22 5.20
C ALA A 66 19.75 -7.16 4.87
N THR A 67 19.07 -6.10 5.31
CA THR A 67 17.67 -5.85 4.98
C THR A 67 17.49 -5.63 3.48
N GLY A 68 18.34 -4.81 2.85
CA GLY A 68 18.29 -4.58 1.42
C GLY A 68 18.47 -5.85 0.60
N LEU A 69 19.38 -6.73 1.02
CA LEU A 69 19.59 -8.03 0.38
C LEU A 69 18.38 -8.96 0.53
N ASN A 70 17.70 -8.95 1.68
CA ASN A 70 16.45 -9.68 1.86
C ASN A 70 15.30 -9.11 1.02
N ILE A 71 15.18 -7.78 0.88
CA ILE A 71 14.17 -7.18 -0.01
C ILE A 71 14.43 -7.62 -1.45
N LEU A 72 15.69 -7.61 -1.90
CA LEU A 72 16.05 -8.11 -3.23
C LEU A 72 15.67 -9.58 -3.40
N ARG A 73 15.99 -10.42 -2.42
CA ARG A 73 15.73 -11.85 -2.46
C ARG A 73 14.26 -12.23 -2.39
N GLU A 74 13.49 -11.60 -1.50
CA GLU A 74 12.11 -12.02 -1.23
C GLU A 74 11.09 -11.29 -2.11
N THR A 75 11.41 -10.07 -2.57
CA THR A 75 10.42 -9.17 -3.18
C THR A 75 10.77 -8.74 -4.59
N ILE A 76 12.00 -8.30 -4.86
CA ILE A 76 12.35 -7.70 -6.17
C ILE A 76 12.76 -8.76 -7.20
N MET A 77 13.74 -9.60 -6.86
CA MET A 77 14.30 -10.60 -7.77
C MET A 77 13.65 -11.97 -7.59
N GLY A 78 13.21 -12.28 -6.37
CA GLY A 78 12.82 -13.63 -5.98
C GLY A 78 14.02 -14.52 -5.66
N ARG A 79 13.76 -15.58 -4.88
CA ARG A 79 14.81 -16.41 -4.26
C ARG A 79 15.73 -17.07 -5.27
N GLU A 80 15.18 -17.66 -6.33
CA GLU A 80 15.94 -18.41 -7.32
C GLU A 80 16.97 -17.53 -8.05
N LEU A 81 16.52 -16.39 -8.59
CA LEU A 81 17.39 -15.45 -9.30
C LEU A 81 18.42 -14.81 -8.37
N PHE A 82 17.98 -14.40 -7.17
CA PHE A 82 18.89 -13.82 -6.19
C PHE A 82 19.97 -14.83 -5.77
N ASP A 83 19.59 -16.06 -5.41
CA ASP A 83 20.53 -17.08 -4.93
C ASP A 83 21.51 -17.48 -6.04
N TYR A 84 21.05 -17.57 -7.29
CA TYR A 84 21.91 -17.79 -8.45
C TYR A 84 22.92 -16.66 -8.65
N ALA A 85 22.47 -15.41 -8.61
CA ALA A 85 23.33 -14.24 -8.81
C ALA A 85 24.34 -14.08 -7.66
N PHE A 86 23.90 -14.28 -6.42
CA PHE A 86 24.73 -14.24 -5.23
C PHE A 86 25.82 -15.32 -5.25
N LYS A 87 25.45 -16.56 -5.60
CA LYS A 87 26.42 -17.65 -5.79
C LYS A 87 27.43 -17.32 -6.88
N THR A 88 26.97 -16.73 -7.99
CA THR A 88 27.84 -16.32 -9.10
C THR A 88 28.85 -15.26 -8.64
N TYR A 89 28.44 -14.31 -7.81
CA TYR A 89 29.35 -13.35 -7.17
C TYR A 89 30.41 -14.05 -6.32
N CYS A 90 30.01 -14.97 -5.43
CA CYS A 90 30.95 -15.74 -4.62
C CYS A 90 31.97 -16.49 -5.48
N GLU A 91 31.54 -17.14 -6.56
CA GLU A 91 32.43 -17.89 -7.45
C GLU A 91 33.39 -16.99 -8.26
N ARG A 92 32.93 -15.83 -8.73
CA ARG A 92 33.77 -14.88 -9.48
C ARG A 92 34.86 -14.26 -8.61
N TRP A 93 34.56 -14.01 -7.34
CA TRP A 93 35.37 -13.20 -6.44
C TRP A 93 36.03 -13.98 -5.30
N LYS A 94 35.87 -15.31 -5.24
CA LYS A 94 36.61 -16.16 -4.30
C LYS A 94 38.12 -15.91 -4.40
N PHE A 95 38.75 -15.74 -3.24
CA PHE A 95 40.19 -15.45 -3.09
C PHE A 95 40.67 -14.14 -3.73
N LYS A 96 39.76 -13.17 -3.94
CA LYS A 96 40.05 -11.82 -4.44
C LYS A 96 39.54 -10.75 -3.47
N HIS A 97 39.82 -9.48 -3.78
CA HIS A 97 39.35 -8.31 -3.04
C HIS A 97 38.32 -7.53 -3.87
N PRO A 98 37.04 -7.95 -3.89
CA PRO A 98 36.00 -7.22 -4.61
C PRO A 98 35.77 -5.83 -4.01
N SER A 99 35.26 -4.93 -4.83
CA SER A 99 34.67 -3.65 -4.42
C SER A 99 33.13 -3.74 -4.47
N PRO A 100 32.39 -2.80 -3.85
CA PRO A 100 30.93 -2.75 -3.95
C PRO A 100 30.40 -2.79 -5.39
N ALA A 101 31.09 -2.13 -6.33
CA ALA A 101 30.69 -2.11 -7.74
C ALA A 101 30.76 -3.50 -8.38
N ASP A 102 31.67 -4.37 -7.93
CA ASP A 102 31.79 -5.73 -8.42
C ASP A 102 30.63 -6.62 -7.96
N PHE A 103 30.12 -6.37 -6.75
CA PHE A 103 28.90 -6.99 -6.24
C PHE A 103 27.68 -6.54 -7.05
N PHE A 104 27.44 -5.22 -7.14
CA PHE A 104 26.28 -4.67 -7.86
C PHE A 104 26.22 -5.17 -9.31
N ARG A 105 27.33 -5.05 -10.05
CA ARG A 105 27.41 -5.55 -11.43
C ARG A 105 27.16 -7.03 -11.55
N THR A 106 27.67 -7.85 -10.62
CA THR A 106 27.43 -9.31 -10.70
C THR A 106 25.98 -9.64 -10.41
N MET A 107 25.34 -8.96 -9.47
CA MET A 107 23.93 -9.17 -9.16
C MET A 107 23.05 -8.84 -10.37
N GLU A 108 23.33 -7.76 -11.09
CA GLU A 108 22.58 -7.36 -12.29
C GLU A 108 22.89 -8.26 -13.51
N ASP A 109 24.18 -8.48 -13.81
CA ASP A 109 24.61 -9.28 -14.95
C ASP A 109 24.12 -10.73 -14.88
N ALA A 110 24.19 -11.35 -13.69
CA ALA A 110 23.77 -12.75 -13.52
C ALA A 110 22.24 -12.91 -13.47
N SER A 111 21.50 -11.89 -13.02
CA SER A 111 20.04 -11.96 -12.91
C SER A 111 19.29 -11.38 -14.12
N ALA A 112 19.96 -10.55 -14.93
CA ALA A 112 19.36 -9.72 -15.97
C ALA A 112 18.24 -8.78 -15.46
N VAL A 113 18.27 -8.44 -14.17
CA VAL A 113 17.36 -7.47 -13.54
C VAL A 113 18.07 -6.13 -13.40
N ASP A 114 17.40 -5.04 -13.76
CA ASP A 114 17.87 -3.67 -13.54
C ASP A 114 17.66 -3.29 -12.06
N LEU A 115 18.78 -3.09 -11.34
CA LEU A 115 18.80 -2.79 -9.91
C LEU A 115 19.40 -1.41 -9.62
N ASP A 116 19.72 -0.61 -10.65
CA ASP A 116 20.35 0.70 -10.51
C ASP A 116 19.56 1.63 -9.58
N TRP A 117 18.23 1.62 -9.73
CA TRP A 117 17.32 2.39 -8.87
C TRP A 117 17.43 1.96 -7.39
N PHE A 118 17.54 0.65 -7.14
CA PHE A 118 17.62 0.10 -5.79
C PHE A 118 18.98 0.39 -5.17
N TRP A 119 20.07 0.21 -5.91
CA TRP A 119 21.41 0.55 -5.44
C TRP A 119 21.51 2.04 -5.12
N ARG A 120 21.05 2.91 -6.02
CA ARG A 120 21.03 4.36 -5.82
C ARG A 120 20.25 4.75 -4.58
N GLY A 121 19.00 4.28 -4.45
CA GLY A 121 18.15 4.61 -3.31
C GLY A 121 18.69 4.03 -2.00
N TRP A 122 18.93 2.72 -1.97
CA TRP A 122 19.20 1.99 -0.74
C TRP A 122 20.64 2.14 -0.23
N PHE A 123 21.64 2.09 -1.12
CA PHE A 123 23.06 2.10 -0.73
C PHE A 123 23.67 3.49 -0.73
N TYR A 124 23.31 4.33 -1.71
CA TYR A 124 23.84 5.68 -1.83
C TYR A 124 22.94 6.75 -1.20
N GLY A 125 21.66 6.46 -0.98
CA GLY A 125 20.69 7.35 -0.34
C GLY A 125 20.42 7.05 1.14
N THR A 126 19.72 7.99 1.79
CA THR A 126 19.26 7.87 3.18
C THR A 126 17.75 7.89 3.33
N GLN A 127 17.04 8.33 2.27
CA GLN A 127 15.59 8.47 2.22
C GLN A 127 14.89 7.16 2.64
N PRO A 128 13.84 7.23 3.48
CA PRO A 128 13.03 6.08 3.83
C PRO A 128 12.07 5.70 2.70
N VAL A 129 11.55 4.47 2.77
CA VAL A 129 10.34 4.08 2.03
C VAL A 129 9.15 4.56 2.85
N ASP A 130 8.32 5.42 2.29
CA ASP A 130 7.01 5.80 2.83
C ASP A 130 6.10 6.04 1.64
N ILE A 131 5.23 5.07 1.35
CA ILE A 131 4.33 5.11 0.20
C ILE A 131 2.91 5.11 0.74
N ALA A 132 2.15 6.15 0.45
CA ALA A 132 0.80 6.32 0.95
C ALA A 132 -0.24 5.97 -0.11
N ILE A 133 -1.34 5.35 0.30
CA ILE A 133 -2.60 5.40 -0.46
C ILE A 133 -3.24 6.76 -0.16
N LYS A 134 -3.33 7.64 -1.16
CA LYS A 134 -3.84 9.00 -0.98
C LYS A 134 -5.34 9.12 -1.21
N ASP A 135 -5.83 8.50 -2.26
CA ASP A 135 -7.22 8.58 -2.67
C ASP A 135 -7.59 7.34 -3.47
N VAL A 136 -8.83 6.88 -3.30
CA VAL A 136 -9.40 5.77 -4.05
C VAL A 136 -10.72 6.24 -4.61
N LYS A 137 -10.78 6.35 -5.93
CA LYS A 137 -12.03 6.66 -6.62
C LYS A 137 -12.63 5.37 -7.14
N TRP A 138 -13.84 5.10 -6.68
CA TRP A 138 -14.64 3.99 -7.14
C TRP A 138 -15.62 4.45 -8.22
N PHE A 139 -15.60 3.76 -9.34
CA PHE A 139 -16.49 3.99 -10.47
C PHE A 139 -17.17 2.69 -10.89
N GLN A 140 -18.44 2.80 -11.25
CA GLN A 140 -19.15 1.80 -12.03
C GLN A 140 -19.45 2.40 -13.41
N LEU A 141 -19.41 1.56 -14.45
CA LEU A 141 -19.76 2.02 -15.80
C LEU A 141 -21.26 2.30 -15.87
N ASN A 142 -21.60 3.46 -16.42
CA ASN A 142 -22.98 3.80 -16.75
C ASN A 142 -23.44 2.94 -17.94
N THR A 143 -24.46 2.13 -17.72
CA THR A 143 -25.01 1.17 -18.68
C THR A 143 -25.73 1.84 -19.85
N GLN A 144 -25.99 3.15 -19.74
CA GLN A 144 -26.86 3.97 -20.60
C GLN A 144 -28.30 3.48 -20.66
N ASN A 145 -28.65 2.40 -19.96
CA ASN A 145 -29.99 1.87 -19.93
C ASN A 145 -30.81 2.70 -18.94
N PRO A 146 -31.84 3.42 -19.40
CA PRO A 146 -32.57 4.36 -18.54
C PRO A 146 -33.25 3.67 -17.36
N THR A 147 -33.58 2.38 -17.48
CA THR A 147 -34.23 1.62 -16.41
C THR A 147 -33.28 1.39 -15.23
N THR A 148 -32.03 1.03 -15.50
CA THR A 148 -31.00 0.82 -14.47
C THR A 148 -30.47 2.15 -13.95
N GLU A 149 -30.19 3.11 -14.84
CA GLU A 149 -29.62 4.40 -14.45
C GLU A 149 -30.60 5.25 -13.63
N LYS A 150 -31.88 5.34 -14.02
CA LYS A 150 -32.86 6.12 -13.24
C LYS A 150 -33.17 5.47 -11.89
N ALA A 151 -33.18 4.13 -11.82
CA ALA A 151 -33.31 3.43 -10.55
C ALA A 151 -32.11 3.69 -9.63
N PHE A 152 -30.89 3.63 -10.15
CA PHE A 152 -29.66 3.96 -9.41
C PHE A 152 -29.66 5.42 -8.92
N LEU A 153 -30.04 6.37 -9.77
CA LEU A 153 -30.14 7.79 -9.40
C LEU A 153 -31.20 8.05 -8.32
N LYS A 154 -32.30 7.29 -8.35
CA LYS A 154 -33.34 7.36 -7.33
C LYS A 154 -32.84 6.85 -5.98
N GLU A 155 -32.23 5.67 -5.95
CA GLU A 155 -31.64 5.11 -4.73
C GLU A 155 -30.58 6.04 -4.14
N GLN A 156 -29.73 6.63 -4.98
CA GLN A 156 -28.75 7.63 -4.54
C GLN A 156 -29.42 8.88 -3.98
N ALA A 157 -30.54 9.34 -4.54
CA ALA A 157 -31.26 10.50 -4.05
C ALA A 157 -31.96 10.23 -2.71
N ASP A 158 -32.56 9.04 -2.57
CA ASP A 158 -33.25 8.59 -1.35
C ASP A 158 -32.25 8.36 -0.20
N GLY A 159 -31.00 8.01 -0.51
CA GLY A 159 -29.92 7.82 0.47
C GLY A 159 -29.14 9.07 0.86
N LYS A 160 -29.46 10.25 0.31
CA LYS A 160 -28.76 11.50 0.66
C LYS A 160 -29.17 12.00 2.03
N ASP A 161 -28.21 12.57 2.75
CA ASP A 161 -28.49 13.31 3.98
C ASP A 161 -29.49 14.43 3.70
N VAL A 162 -30.53 14.49 4.53
CA VAL A 162 -31.55 15.51 4.44
C VAL A 162 -31.10 16.75 5.20
N HIS A 163 -31.28 17.92 4.58
CA HIS A 163 -30.98 19.18 5.26
C HIS A 163 -31.92 19.39 6.45
N ILE A 164 -31.37 19.78 7.61
CA ILE A 164 -32.14 19.95 8.88
C ILE A 164 -33.37 20.88 8.76
N GLY A 165 -33.36 21.81 7.80
CA GLY A 165 -34.50 22.66 7.51
C GLY A 165 -35.73 21.88 7.03
N VAL A 166 -35.55 20.77 6.32
CA VAL A 166 -36.67 19.92 5.84
C VAL A 166 -37.37 19.29 7.03
N GLU A 167 -36.64 18.64 7.94
CA GLU A 167 -37.20 18.04 9.17
C GLU A 167 -37.92 19.09 10.04
N ARG A 168 -37.31 20.28 10.20
CA ARG A 168 -37.92 21.37 10.98
C ARG A 168 -39.16 21.93 10.29
N ASN A 169 -39.17 22.00 8.97
CA ASN A 169 -40.31 22.46 8.20
C ASN A 169 -41.46 21.44 8.29
N GLU A 170 -41.19 20.14 8.19
CA GLU A 170 -42.19 19.08 8.41
C GLU A 170 -42.83 19.18 9.80
N ALA A 171 -42.05 19.49 10.84
CA ALA A 171 -42.56 19.63 12.20
C ALA A 171 -43.37 20.93 12.43
N SER A 172 -43.05 22.02 11.73
CA SER A 172 -43.61 23.35 12.00
C SER A 172 -44.69 23.79 11.02
N ILE A 173 -44.62 23.33 9.77
CA ILE A 173 -45.58 23.61 8.72
C ILE A 173 -46.58 22.46 8.69
N LYS A 174 -47.80 22.72 9.17
CA LYS A 174 -48.87 21.71 9.19
C LYS A 174 -49.36 21.31 7.80
N GLU A 175 -49.34 22.25 6.86
CA GLU A 175 -49.83 22.08 5.49
C GLU A 175 -49.23 23.16 4.61
N THR A 176 -48.59 22.76 3.52
CA THR A 176 -48.00 23.62 2.50
C THR A 176 -49.06 24.18 1.55
N VAL A 177 -48.69 25.17 0.73
CA VAL A 177 -49.65 25.87 -0.13
C VAL A 177 -50.14 24.98 -1.29
N ASN A 178 -49.25 24.16 -1.84
CA ASN A 178 -49.60 23.19 -2.89
C ASN A 178 -50.38 21.98 -2.34
N GLU A 179 -50.20 21.60 -1.07
CA GLU A 179 -51.08 20.63 -0.41
C GLU A 179 -52.51 21.16 -0.26
N ARG A 180 -52.68 22.46 0.01
CA ARG A 180 -54.01 23.11 0.08
C ARG A 180 -54.67 23.29 -1.28
N ASP A 181 -53.88 23.59 -2.31
CA ASP A 181 -54.35 23.80 -3.68
C ASP A 181 -53.45 23.12 -4.71
N SER A 182 -53.90 21.92 -5.11
CA SER A 182 -53.23 21.09 -6.13
C SER A 182 -53.18 21.69 -7.55
N LEU A 183 -53.88 22.81 -7.80
CA LEU A 183 -53.81 23.52 -9.08
C LEU A 183 -52.56 24.39 -9.22
N ILE A 184 -51.85 24.64 -8.11
CA ILE A 184 -50.62 25.43 -8.08
C ILE A 184 -49.43 24.64 -8.64
N ASP A 185 -49.46 23.31 -8.50
CA ASP A 185 -48.44 22.43 -9.08
C ASP A 185 -48.51 22.45 -10.61
N ASP A 186 -47.44 22.99 -11.21
CA ASP A 186 -47.22 23.02 -12.65
C ASP A 186 -46.72 21.66 -13.18
N TYR A 187 -46.27 21.65 -14.43
CA TYR A 187 -45.70 20.45 -15.05
C TYR A 187 -44.50 19.89 -14.27
N TYR A 188 -43.67 20.75 -13.69
CA TYR A 188 -42.47 20.33 -12.95
C TYR A 188 -42.82 19.79 -11.56
N GLY A 189 -43.84 20.33 -10.90
CA GLY A 189 -44.30 19.85 -9.59
C GLY A 189 -44.87 18.42 -9.62
N LYS A 190 -45.43 17.98 -10.75
CA LYS A 190 -46.05 16.65 -10.91
C LYS A 190 -45.15 15.61 -11.59
N ARG A 191 -44.00 16.04 -12.13
CA ARG A 191 -43.13 15.17 -12.93
C ARG A 191 -42.24 14.32 -12.03
N ASP A 192 -42.34 13.00 -12.17
CA ASP A 192 -41.35 12.08 -11.63
C ASP A 192 -40.12 12.05 -12.55
N ILE A 193 -39.01 12.58 -12.05
CA ILE A 193 -37.72 12.65 -12.77
C ILE A 193 -37.05 11.27 -12.92
N TYR A 194 -37.48 10.27 -12.14
CA TYR A 194 -36.93 8.90 -12.14
C TYR A 194 -37.76 7.92 -12.96
N LEU A 195 -38.90 8.35 -13.50
CA LEU A 195 -39.70 7.52 -14.38
C LEU A 195 -39.08 7.47 -15.79
N VAL A 196 -38.96 6.26 -16.35
CA VAL A 196 -38.47 6.04 -17.71
C VAL A 196 -39.59 6.37 -18.71
N ASP A 197 -39.36 7.37 -19.56
CA ASP A 197 -40.29 7.78 -20.60
C ASP A 197 -40.00 7.09 -21.94
N ALA A 198 -40.82 7.40 -22.95
CA ALA A 198 -40.70 6.80 -24.28
C ALA A 198 -39.46 7.31 -25.05
N LEU A 199 -39.03 8.55 -24.78
CA LEU A 199 -37.88 9.16 -25.43
C LEU A 199 -36.59 8.52 -24.91
N ASP A 200 -36.48 8.30 -23.59
CA ASP A 200 -35.35 7.59 -22.98
C ASP A 200 -35.10 6.22 -23.62
N ARG A 201 -36.18 5.47 -23.88
CA ARG A 201 -36.11 4.15 -24.52
C ARG A 201 -35.62 4.26 -25.96
N GLN A 202 -36.11 5.26 -26.70
CA GLN A 202 -35.69 5.50 -28.08
C GLN A 202 -34.20 5.88 -28.14
N GLU A 203 -33.76 6.77 -27.27
CA GLU A 203 -32.35 7.18 -27.16
C GLU A 203 -31.43 5.99 -26.83
N TYR A 204 -31.88 5.09 -25.96
CA TYR A 204 -31.13 3.87 -25.64
C TYR A 204 -31.06 2.88 -26.81
N GLU A 205 -32.14 2.69 -27.57
CA GLU A 205 -32.10 1.87 -28.79
C GLU A 205 -31.13 2.47 -29.82
N ASP A 206 -31.20 3.78 -30.05
CA ASP A 206 -30.28 4.48 -30.95
C ASP A 206 -28.84 4.35 -30.48
N PHE A 207 -28.58 4.43 -29.17
CA PHE A 207 -27.27 4.21 -28.59
C PHE A 207 -26.75 2.79 -28.86
N LYS A 208 -27.58 1.76 -28.66
CA LYS A 208 -27.22 0.37 -28.94
C LYS A 208 -26.86 0.14 -30.40
N THR A 209 -27.56 0.77 -31.33
CA THR A 209 -27.26 0.61 -32.77
C THR A 209 -25.93 1.25 -33.19
N LYS A 210 -25.49 2.30 -32.49
CA LYS A 210 -24.24 3.03 -32.76
C LYS A 210 -23.02 2.45 -32.03
N THR A 211 -23.24 1.56 -31.05
CA THR A 211 -22.20 1.05 -30.16
C THR A 211 -21.81 -0.38 -30.54
N SER A 212 -20.53 -0.72 -30.43
CA SER A 212 -20.07 -2.08 -30.73
C SER A 212 -20.61 -3.10 -29.72
N ALA A 213 -20.81 -4.35 -30.15
CA ALA A 213 -21.28 -5.42 -29.26
C ALA A 213 -20.32 -5.66 -28.08
N LYS A 214 -19.01 -5.42 -28.28
CA LYS A 214 -17.99 -5.57 -27.23
C LYS A 214 -18.13 -4.48 -26.17
N ASP A 215 -18.36 -3.24 -26.57
CA ASP A 215 -18.50 -2.12 -25.65
C ASP A 215 -19.81 -2.22 -24.87
N LEU A 216 -20.89 -2.62 -25.54
CA LEU A 216 -22.17 -2.94 -24.88
C LEU A 216 -22.01 -4.05 -23.84
N ALA A 217 -21.24 -5.10 -24.14
CA ALA A 217 -20.98 -6.17 -23.18
C ALA A 217 -20.18 -5.65 -21.97
N LEU A 218 -19.20 -4.78 -22.19
CA LEU A 218 -18.40 -4.18 -21.10
C LEU A 218 -19.24 -3.26 -20.21
N LEU A 219 -20.09 -2.41 -20.78
CA LEU A 219 -20.99 -1.53 -20.04
C LEU A 219 -21.96 -2.32 -19.16
N ASN A 220 -22.47 -3.44 -19.68
CA ASN A 220 -23.40 -4.31 -18.94
C ASN A 220 -22.70 -5.36 -18.06
N ALA A 221 -21.37 -5.38 -17.99
CA ALA A 221 -20.64 -6.37 -17.22
C ALA A 221 -20.67 -6.13 -15.71
N GLY A 222 -21.16 -4.97 -15.25
CA GLY A 222 -21.25 -4.64 -13.82
C GLY A 222 -19.90 -4.58 -13.11
N LYS A 223 -18.81 -4.32 -13.84
CA LYS A 223 -17.45 -4.26 -13.28
C LYS A 223 -17.27 -3.04 -12.38
N HIS A 224 -16.50 -3.23 -11.33
CA HIS A 224 -16.09 -2.17 -10.41
C HIS A 224 -14.68 -1.70 -10.77
N PHE A 225 -14.54 -0.40 -11.00
CA PHE A 225 -13.27 0.24 -11.34
C PHE A 225 -12.78 1.06 -10.15
N TYR A 226 -11.54 0.83 -9.74
CA TYR A 226 -10.91 1.55 -8.65
C TYR A 226 -9.66 2.26 -9.17
N GLU A 227 -9.72 3.59 -9.27
CA GLU A 227 -8.51 4.41 -9.47
C GLU A 227 -7.87 4.65 -8.11
N VAL A 228 -6.73 4.00 -7.86
CA VAL A 228 -5.98 4.18 -6.62
C VAL A 228 -4.80 5.11 -6.89
N ASN A 229 -4.72 6.17 -6.10
CA ASN A 229 -3.66 7.18 -6.16
C ASN A 229 -2.63 6.90 -5.06
N PHE A 230 -1.37 6.75 -5.46
CA PHE A 230 -0.24 6.53 -4.58
C PHE A 230 0.66 7.76 -4.56
N GLU A 231 1.23 8.07 -3.40
CA GLU A 231 2.24 9.12 -3.23
C GLU A 231 3.46 8.56 -2.49
N ASN A 232 4.64 8.80 -3.06
CA ASN A 232 5.92 8.50 -2.45
C ASN A 232 6.31 9.67 -1.54
N VAL A 233 6.04 9.53 -0.25
CA VAL A 233 6.31 10.54 0.78
C VAL A 233 7.77 10.45 1.26
N GLY A 234 8.32 9.24 1.32
CA GLY A 234 9.65 8.98 1.87
C GLY A 234 10.79 9.31 0.91
N GLY A 235 10.51 9.30 -0.39
CA GLY A 235 11.44 9.57 -1.47
C GLY A 235 12.07 8.31 -2.08
N MET A 236 11.95 7.15 -1.43
CA MET A 236 12.41 5.88 -1.99
C MET A 236 11.27 5.11 -2.67
N VAL A 237 11.43 4.89 -3.97
CA VAL A 237 10.49 4.07 -4.76
C VAL A 237 10.64 2.59 -4.42
N MET A 238 9.52 1.86 -4.39
CA MET A 238 9.44 0.40 -4.23
C MET A 238 8.30 -0.15 -5.09
N PRO A 239 8.29 -1.47 -5.40
CA PRO A 239 7.12 -2.14 -5.95
C PRO A 239 5.88 -1.94 -5.08
N LEU A 240 4.71 -1.82 -5.70
CA LEU A 240 3.45 -1.69 -4.96
C LEU A 240 2.83 -3.08 -4.78
N ILE A 241 2.73 -3.54 -3.53
CA ILE A 241 2.15 -4.83 -3.17
C ILE A 241 0.82 -4.55 -2.48
N LEU A 242 -0.28 -4.89 -3.13
CA LEU A 242 -1.62 -4.54 -2.69
C LEU A 242 -2.42 -5.80 -2.39
N ARG A 243 -3.10 -5.81 -1.24
CA ARG A 243 -4.17 -6.77 -0.95
C ARG A 243 -5.51 -6.05 -1.03
N PHE A 244 -6.38 -6.56 -1.89
CA PHE A 244 -7.77 -6.18 -1.99
C PHE A 244 -8.59 -7.20 -1.19
N THR A 245 -9.39 -6.71 -0.25
CA THR A 245 -10.40 -7.50 0.46
C THR A 245 -11.76 -7.10 -0.11
N PHE A 246 -12.55 -8.07 -0.58
CA PHE A 246 -13.88 -7.82 -1.13
C PHE A 246 -14.97 -7.87 -0.05
N VAL A 247 -16.18 -7.42 -0.39
CA VAL A 247 -17.33 -7.43 0.54
C VAL A 247 -17.68 -8.83 1.05
N ASP A 248 -17.38 -9.88 0.28
CA ASP A 248 -17.56 -11.29 0.66
C ASP A 248 -16.38 -11.88 1.46
N ASP A 249 -15.47 -11.03 1.94
CA ASP A 249 -14.24 -11.35 2.67
C ASP A 249 -13.22 -12.20 1.88
N SER A 250 -13.45 -12.44 0.58
CA SER A 250 -12.39 -12.99 -0.29
C SER A 250 -11.29 -11.96 -0.52
N THR A 251 -10.06 -12.42 -0.76
CA THR A 251 -8.89 -11.55 -0.93
C THR A 251 -8.14 -11.82 -2.22
N GLU A 252 -7.63 -10.77 -2.86
CA GLU A 252 -6.74 -10.85 -4.01
C GLU A 252 -5.47 -10.02 -3.76
N VAL A 253 -4.31 -10.54 -4.13
CA VAL A 253 -3.04 -9.82 -4.03
C VAL A 253 -2.55 -9.46 -5.42
N GLN A 254 -2.27 -8.19 -5.65
CA GLN A 254 -1.63 -7.70 -6.87
C GLN A 254 -0.26 -7.09 -6.56
N ARG A 255 0.74 -7.50 -7.34
CA ARG A 255 2.10 -6.98 -7.26
C ARG A 255 2.39 -6.16 -8.50
N ILE A 256 2.73 -4.90 -8.30
CA ILE A 256 3.02 -3.95 -9.37
C ILE A 256 4.52 -3.66 -9.31
N PRO A 257 5.24 -3.92 -10.42
CA PRO A 257 6.67 -3.64 -10.50
C PRO A 257 7.00 -2.15 -10.25
N VAL A 258 8.23 -1.88 -9.83
CA VAL A 258 8.72 -0.53 -9.49
C VAL A 258 8.68 0.44 -10.66
N GLU A 259 8.65 -0.06 -11.90
CA GLU A 259 8.61 0.70 -13.14
C GLU A 259 7.37 1.60 -13.25
N ILE A 260 6.36 1.38 -12.42
CA ILE A 260 5.23 2.30 -12.27
C ILE A 260 5.68 3.74 -11.94
N TRP A 261 6.81 3.90 -11.26
CA TRP A 261 7.39 5.20 -10.88
C TRP A 261 8.27 5.84 -11.96
N ARG A 262 8.44 5.21 -13.13
CA ARG A 262 9.42 5.64 -14.15
C ARG A 262 9.16 7.02 -14.75
N GLN A 263 7.88 7.43 -14.87
CA GLN A 263 7.53 8.75 -15.40
C GLN A 263 7.51 9.82 -14.30
N TYR A 264 7.01 9.46 -13.12
CA TYR A 264 6.85 10.34 -11.97
C TYR A 264 7.18 9.55 -10.71
N GLU A 265 8.21 9.99 -9.98
CA GLU A 265 8.70 9.31 -8.76
C GLU A 265 7.90 9.68 -7.50
N ASP A 266 7.18 10.80 -7.53
CA ASP A 266 6.44 11.32 -6.38
C ASP A 266 5.00 10.80 -6.32
N LYS A 267 4.33 10.66 -7.46
CA LYS A 267 2.89 10.36 -7.54
C LYS A 267 2.57 9.47 -8.72
N VAL A 268 1.73 8.47 -8.48
CA VAL A 268 1.23 7.63 -9.57
C VAL A 268 -0.19 7.16 -9.27
N SER A 269 -0.99 6.99 -10.32
CA SER A 269 -2.31 6.38 -10.22
C SER A 269 -2.37 5.09 -11.04
N LYS A 270 -3.18 4.13 -10.57
CA LYS A 270 -3.46 2.89 -11.29
C LYS A 270 -4.92 2.51 -11.15
N VAL A 271 -5.51 2.07 -12.26
CA VAL A 271 -6.88 1.55 -12.29
C VAL A 271 -6.88 0.04 -12.13
N PHE A 272 -7.70 -0.45 -11.21
CA PHE A 272 -7.99 -1.86 -10.98
C PHE A 272 -9.44 -2.16 -11.35
N ILE A 273 -9.69 -3.34 -11.91
CA ILE A 273 -11.00 -3.74 -12.41
C ILE A 273 -11.37 -5.06 -11.78
N PHE A 274 -12.50 -5.11 -11.09
CA PHE A 274 -12.98 -6.31 -10.39
C PHE A 274 -14.44 -6.61 -10.72
N ASP A 275 -14.82 -7.87 -10.54
CA ASP A 275 -16.22 -8.31 -10.57
C ASP A 275 -16.97 -8.02 -9.27
N LYS A 276 -16.24 -7.80 -8.18
CA LYS A 276 -16.76 -7.62 -6.83
C LYS A 276 -16.39 -6.25 -6.29
N GLU A 277 -17.23 -5.73 -5.42
CA GLU A 277 -16.94 -4.52 -4.68
C GLU A 277 -15.80 -4.76 -3.66
N VAL A 278 -14.83 -3.85 -3.64
CA VAL A 278 -13.70 -3.83 -2.71
C VAL A 278 -14.11 -3.14 -1.42
N LYS A 279 -13.92 -3.85 -0.31
CA LYS A 279 -14.17 -3.40 1.07
C LYS A 279 -12.95 -2.74 1.69
N GLU A 280 -11.75 -3.26 1.43
CA GLU A 280 -10.48 -2.76 1.98
C GLU A 280 -9.36 -2.92 0.95
N ILE A 281 -8.48 -1.93 0.86
CA ILE A 281 -7.21 -2.00 0.13
C ILE A 281 -6.10 -1.80 1.16
N ARG A 282 -5.13 -2.72 1.18
CA ARG A 282 -3.94 -2.61 2.01
C ARG A 282 -2.68 -2.68 1.18
N LEU A 283 -1.86 -1.64 1.30
CA LEU A 283 -0.50 -1.58 0.79
C LEU A 283 0.48 -2.28 1.75
N ASP A 284 1.46 -2.94 1.16
CA ASP A 284 2.48 -3.76 1.82
C ASP A 284 1.91 -4.69 2.92
N PRO A 285 0.93 -5.56 2.59
CA PRO A 285 0.27 -6.43 3.56
C PRO A 285 1.21 -7.47 4.21
N PHE A 286 2.37 -7.70 3.63
CA PHE A 286 3.36 -8.69 4.06
C PHE A 286 4.64 -8.07 4.64
N LEU A 287 4.71 -6.74 4.73
CA LEU A 287 5.83 -6.00 5.30
C LEU A 287 7.16 -6.25 4.56
N GLU A 288 7.10 -6.18 3.24
CA GLU A 288 8.15 -6.50 2.28
C GLU A 288 9.02 -5.30 1.90
N THR A 289 8.49 -4.07 1.95
CA THR A 289 9.16 -2.90 1.36
C THR A 289 9.95 -2.06 2.37
N ALA A 290 9.86 -2.39 3.66
CA ALA A 290 10.38 -1.57 4.76
C ALA A 290 9.72 -0.18 4.83
N ASP A 291 8.43 -0.09 4.52
CA ASP A 291 7.67 1.13 4.69
C ASP A 291 7.74 1.62 6.15
N VAL A 292 8.11 2.88 6.31
CA VAL A 292 8.26 3.49 7.61
C VAL A 292 6.94 3.92 8.19
N ASP A 293 5.86 4.14 7.44
CA ASP A 293 4.53 4.43 7.98
C ASP A 293 3.51 3.42 7.47
N LEU A 294 2.81 2.76 8.38
CA LEU A 294 1.80 1.76 8.04
C LEU A 294 0.38 2.30 8.18
N ASN A 295 0.21 3.51 8.72
CA ASN A 295 -1.11 4.08 8.98
C ASN A 295 -1.77 4.64 7.70
N ASN A 296 -0.95 5.08 6.75
CA ASN A 296 -1.33 5.57 5.42
C ASN A 296 -1.37 4.45 4.36
N ASN A 297 -1.28 3.19 4.78
CA ASN A 297 -1.25 2.02 3.88
C ASN A 297 -2.62 1.36 3.71
N THR A 298 -3.69 1.93 4.25
CA THR A 298 -5.03 1.33 4.20
C THR A 298 -6.06 2.30 3.65
N TRP A 299 -6.93 1.79 2.79
CA TRP A 299 -8.20 2.44 2.43
C TRP A 299 -9.36 1.50 2.75
N PRO A 300 -10.41 1.95 3.47
CA PRO A 300 -10.48 3.23 4.19
C PRO A 300 -9.38 3.37 5.27
N GLU A 301 -9.08 4.60 5.67
CA GLU A 301 -8.05 4.87 6.68
C GLU A 301 -8.47 4.26 8.04
N VAL A 302 -7.63 3.38 8.58
CA VAL A 302 -7.87 2.74 9.88
C VAL A 302 -7.16 3.54 10.97
N VAL A 303 -7.93 4.30 11.75
CA VAL A 303 -7.39 5.04 12.89
C VAL A 303 -7.00 4.05 14.01
N GLN A 304 -5.70 3.89 14.27
CA GLN A 304 -5.22 3.08 15.38
C GLN A 304 -5.19 3.89 16.70
N PRO A 305 -5.65 3.31 17.83
CA PRO A 305 -5.63 4.00 19.11
C PRO A 305 -4.19 4.12 19.65
N SER A 306 -3.71 5.35 19.87
CA SER A 306 -2.46 5.59 20.59
C SER A 306 -2.68 5.46 22.10
N ARG A 307 -1.77 4.77 22.80
CA ARG A 307 -1.80 4.67 24.26
C ARG A 307 -0.88 5.75 24.85
N TYR A 308 -1.47 6.74 25.53
CA TYR A 308 -0.70 7.73 26.29
C TYR A 308 -0.16 7.10 27.58
N GLN A 309 1.16 6.95 27.70
CA GLN A 309 1.81 6.58 28.96
C GLN A 309 2.32 7.85 29.66
N LEU A 310 1.88 8.08 30.89
CA LEU A 310 2.49 9.05 31.80
C LEU A 310 3.94 8.64 32.09
N PHE A 311 4.89 9.26 31.40
CA PHE A 311 6.31 8.95 31.55
C PHE A 311 6.80 9.29 32.97
N LYS A 312 7.23 8.26 33.71
CA LYS A 312 8.30 8.37 34.70
C LYS A 312 9.48 7.55 34.18
N GLN A 313 10.67 8.15 34.19
CA GLN A 313 11.92 7.55 33.74
C GLN A 313 12.14 6.21 34.47
N ASN A 314 11.90 5.10 33.78
CA ASN A 314 12.11 3.77 34.34
C ASN A 314 13.59 3.38 34.18
N PRO A 315 14.32 3.04 35.27
CA PRO A 315 15.62 2.41 35.16
C PRO A 315 15.46 1.03 34.51
N SER A 316 16.41 0.68 33.62
CA SER A 316 16.67 -0.65 33.03
C SER A 316 15.58 -1.73 33.21
N LYS A 317 14.87 -2.07 32.12
CA LYS A 317 13.96 -3.23 32.10
C LYS A 317 14.76 -4.52 32.32
N ASP A 318 14.43 -5.26 33.38
CA ASP A 318 14.95 -6.62 33.61
C ASP A 318 14.68 -7.52 32.38
N ASN A 319 15.63 -8.41 32.05
CA ASN A 319 15.38 -9.42 31.03
C ASN A 319 14.32 -10.44 31.51
N PRO A 320 13.66 -11.20 30.61
CA PRO A 320 12.57 -12.11 30.99
C PRO A 320 12.96 -13.12 32.07
N MET A 321 14.21 -13.61 32.07
CA MET A 321 14.71 -14.55 33.08
C MET A 321 14.90 -13.88 34.45
N GLN A 322 15.46 -12.68 34.51
CA GLN A 322 15.58 -11.89 35.74
C GLN A 322 14.21 -11.53 36.31
N ARG A 323 13.27 -11.18 35.43
CA ARG A 323 11.87 -10.94 35.81
C ARG A 323 11.22 -12.22 36.31
N GLN A 324 11.43 -13.35 35.65
CA GLN A 324 10.90 -14.64 36.09
C GLN A 324 11.45 -15.02 37.47
N LYS A 325 12.75 -14.88 37.69
CA LYS A 325 13.36 -15.09 39.02
C LYS A 325 12.74 -14.20 40.11
N LYS A 326 12.43 -12.93 39.78
CA LYS A 326 11.72 -12.02 40.71
C LYS A 326 10.28 -12.47 40.95
N VAL A 327 9.57 -12.92 39.92
CA VAL A 327 8.21 -13.47 40.05
C VAL A 327 8.22 -14.72 40.94
N ASP A 328 9.18 -15.62 40.74
CA ASP A 328 9.31 -16.85 41.51
C ASP A 328 9.68 -16.55 42.97
N ALA A 329 10.50 -15.52 43.22
CA ALA A 329 10.84 -15.05 44.56
C ALA A 329 9.69 -14.33 45.29
N ILE A 330 8.67 -13.84 44.58
CA ILE A 330 7.46 -13.23 45.18
C ILE A 330 6.40 -14.29 45.49
N LYS A 331 6.42 -15.43 44.79
CA LYS A 331 5.45 -16.53 44.96
C LYS A 331 5.82 -17.49 46.09
N ASN A 332 7.08 -17.48 46.53
CA ASN A 332 7.56 -18.17 47.73
C ASN A 332 7.57 -17.18 48.91
#